data_AF-A0A352NEN4-F1
#
_entry.id   AF-A0A352NEN4-F1
#
_cell.length_a   1.000
_cell.length_b   1.000
_cell.length_c   1.000
_cell.angle_alpha   90.00
_cell.angle_beta   90.00
_cell.angle_gamma   90.00
#
_symmetry.space_group_name_H-M   'P 1'
#
loop_
_entity.id
_entity.type
_entity.pdbx_description
1 polymer ?
#
loop_
_entity_poly.entity_id
_entity_poly.type
_entity_poly.pdbx_seq_one_letter_code
_entity_poly.pdbx_strand_id
1 'polypeptide(L)'
;MVFNIPDNYSNQTPAPQLDKKTLNKMVWRSVYLQASFNYERMQAGGWLYSILPGLEKIHTDKKDLSASMAHNLEFFNTHPFLVNFVMGIVLSLEQNKTDIQTIRAVRVAAMGPLGG
;
A
#
# COMPACT_ATOMS: atom_id res chain seq x y z
N MET A 1 -2.75 12.83 12.98
CA MET A 1 -3.77 13.34 12.02
C MET A 1 -4.58 12.17 11.49
N VAL A 2 -5.89 12.19 11.71
CA VAL A 2 -6.83 11.24 11.09
C VAL A 2 -7.12 11.79 9.69
N PHE A 3 -6.69 11.09 8.65
CA PHE A 3 -7.06 11.46 7.29
C PHE A 3 -8.54 11.15 7.07
N ASN A 4 -9.28 12.07 6.45
CA ASN A 4 -10.65 11.79 6.02
C ASN A 4 -10.61 10.88 4.79
N ILE A 5 -10.54 9.57 5.02
CA ILE A 5 -10.43 8.54 3.98
C ILE A 5 -11.86 8.15 3.58
N PRO A 6 -12.25 8.25 2.29
CA PRO A 6 -13.54 7.76 1.83
C PRO A 6 -13.62 6.23 1.96
N ASP A 7 -14.82 5.67 2.04
CA ASP A 7 -14.99 4.21 2.05
C ASP A 7 -14.70 3.58 0.68
N ASN A 8 -15.02 4.30 -0.39
CA ASN A 8 -14.85 3.84 -1.78
C ASN A 8 -14.06 4.83 -2.63
N TYR A 9 -13.36 4.30 -3.64
CA TYR A 9 -12.71 5.11 -4.68
C TYR A 9 -13.73 5.76 -5.61
N SER A 10 -13.42 6.95 -6.10
CA SER A 10 -14.26 7.65 -7.08
C SER A 10 -14.30 6.92 -8.42
N ASN A 11 -13.19 6.29 -8.81
CA ASN A 11 -13.10 5.46 -10.00
C ASN A 11 -13.11 3.97 -9.63
N GLN A 12 -14.20 3.28 -9.97
CA GLN A 12 -14.37 1.85 -9.72
C GLN A 12 -13.96 0.96 -10.90
N THR A 13 -13.39 1.53 -11.95
CA THR A 13 -12.91 0.76 -13.10
C THR A 13 -11.66 -0.02 -12.68
N PRO A 14 -11.62 -1.36 -12.90
CA PRO A 14 -10.42 -2.13 -12.63
C PRO A 14 -9.23 -1.60 -13.40
N ALA A 15 -8.11 -1.38 -12.70
CA ALA A 15 -6.90 -0.88 -13.32
C ALA A 15 -6.17 -1.97 -14.12
N PRO A 16 -5.43 -1.61 -15.18
CA PRO A 16 -4.64 -2.58 -15.95
C PRO A 16 -3.56 -3.25 -15.09
N GLN A 17 -3.12 -4.42 -15.55
CA GLN A 17 -2.07 -5.17 -14.87
C GLN A 17 -0.75 -4.38 -14.86
N LEU A 18 -0.06 -4.36 -13.72
CA LEU A 18 1.18 -3.61 -13.57
C LEU A 18 2.32 -4.24 -14.38
N ASP A 19 3.11 -3.39 -15.05
CA ASP A 19 4.31 -3.83 -15.75
C ASP A 19 5.35 -4.44 -14.81
N LYS A 20 6.06 -5.46 -15.31
CA LYS A 20 7.22 -6.06 -14.61
C LYS A 20 8.26 -5.02 -14.18
N LYS A 21 8.45 -3.95 -14.96
CA LYS A 21 9.37 -2.85 -14.63
C LYS A 21 8.94 -2.11 -13.35
N THR A 22 7.64 -1.91 -13.15
CA THR A 22 7.11 -1.27 -11.93
C THR A 22 7.26 -2.20 -10.74
N LEU A 23 6.92 -3.48 -10.89
CA LEU A 23 7.08 -4.47 -9.83
C LEU A 23 8.54 -4.59 -9.37
N ASN A 24 9.49 -4.66 -10.30
CA ASN A 24 10.92 -4.68 -9.97
C ASN A 24 11.35 -3.39 -9.24
N LYS A 25 10.85 -2.22 -9.66
CA LYS A 25 11.13 -0.95 -8.97
C LYS A 25 10.62 -0.97 -7.52
N MET A 26 9.45 -1.56 -7.27
CA MET A 26 8.90 -1.69 -5.92
C MET A 26 9.75 -2.62 -5.04
N VAL A 27 10.21 -3.75 -5.57
CA VAL A 27 11.12 -4.67 -4.86
C VAL A 27 12.42 -3.96 -4.45
N TRP A 28 13.02 -3.16 -5.33
CA TRP A 28 14.21 -2.40 -4.96
C TRP A 28 13.93 -1.32 -3.92
N ARG A 29 12.74 -0.71 -3.94
CA ARG A 29 12.35 0.29 -2.94
C ARG A 29 12.06 -0.33 -1.57
N SER A 30 11.60 -1.59 -1.52
CA SER A 30 11.30 -2.27 -0.26
C SER A 30 12.54 -2.61 0.57
N VAL A 31 13.73 -2.62 -0.03
CA VAL A 31 15.00 -2.67 0.73
C VAL A 31 15.14 -1.49 1.69
N TYR A 32 14.56 -0.33 1.34
CA TYR A 32 14.55 0.87 2.17
C TYR A 32 13.36 0.94 3.14
N LEU A 33 12.65 -0.17 3.38
CA LEU A 33 11.47 -0.21 4.26
C LEU A 33 11.74 0.37 5.65
N GLN A 34 12.90 0.05 6.24
CA GLN A 34 13.27 0.53 7.58
C GLN A 34 13.90 1.93 7.58
N ALA A 35 14.17 2.53 6.42
CA ALA A 35 14.89 3.81 6.34
C ALA A 35 14.09 4.99 6.92
N SER A 36 12.76 4.86 7.04
CA SER A 36 11.88 5.89 7.60
C SER A 36 11.10 5.38 8.82
N PHE A 37 11.72 4.47 9.57
CA PHE A 37 11.14 3.97 10.81
C PHE A 37 10.90 5.11 11.81
N ASN A 38 9.70 5.17 12.39
CA ASN A 38 9.36 6.14 13.42
C ASN A 38 8.47 5.50 14.50
N TYR A 39 8.48 6.05 15.72
CA TYR A 39 7.74 5.46 16.84
C TYR A 39 6.22 5.63 16.75
N GLU A 40 5.72 6.55 15.92
CA GLU A 40 4.27 6.80 15.78
C GLU A 40 3.61 5.80 14.81
N ARG A 41 4.31 5.43 13.73
CA ARG A 41 3.75 4.68 12.59
C ARG A 41 4.65 3.51 12.12
N MET A 42 5.74 3.25 12.82
CA MET A 42 6.72 2.21 12.53
C MET A 42 7.25 2.29 11.09
N GLN A 43 7.00 1.29 10.24
CA GLN A 43 7.55 1.18 8.89
C GLN A 43 6.66 1.83 7.81
N ALA A 44 5.57 2.52 8.20
CA ALA A 44 4.58 3.07 7.26
C ALA A 44 5.17 3.98 6.17
N GLY A 45 6.17 4.79 6.50
CA GLY A 45 6.83 5.67 5.52
C GLY A 45 7.55 4.88 4.41
N GLY A 46 8.27 3.82 4.79
CA GLY A 46 9.01 2.97 3.86
C GLY A 46 8.07 2.09 3.06
N TRP A 47 6.98 1.65 3.68
CA TRP A 47 5.89 0.94 3.03
C TRP A 47 5.27 1.78 1.92
N LEU A 48 4.86 3.01 2.24
CA LEU A 48 4.27 3.91 1.26
C LEU A 48 5.23 4.21 0.11
N TYR A 49 6.51 4.48 0.40
CA TYR A 49 7.53 4.72 -0.63
C TYR A 49 7.69 3.53 -1.59
N SER A 50 7.59 2.32 -1.05
CA SER A 50 7.74 1.07 -1.80
C SER A 50 6.55 0.79 -2.71
N ILE A 51 5.32 1.02 -2.24
CA ILE A 51 4.09 0.73 -2.98
C ILE A 51 3.68 1.87 -3.94
N LEU A 52 4.17 3.10 -3.72
CA LEU A 52 3.81 4.30 -4.47
C LEU A 52 3.85 4.15 -6.01
N PRO A 53 4.90 3.55 -6.63
CA PRO A 53 4.93 3.38 -8.09
C PRO A 53 3.80 2.50 -8.66
N GLY A 54 3.27 1.58 -7.84
CA GLY A 54 2.12 0.76 -8.20
C GLY A 54 0.83 1.56 -8.07
N LEU A 55 0.67 2.30 -6.96
CA LEU A 55 -0.49 3.15 -6.73
C LEU A 55 -0.65 4.23 -7.81
N GLU A 56 0.45 4.89 -8.22
CA GLU A 56 0.45 5.90 -9.28
C GLU A 56 -0.03 5.35 -10.64
N LYS A 57 0.15 4.04 -10.89
CA LYS A 57 -0.34 3.38 -12.10
C LYS A 57 -1.79 2.92 -12.00
N ILE A 58 -2.26 2.61 -10.79
CA ILE A 58 -3.62 2.11 -10.53
C ILE A 58 -4.61 3.28 -10.42
N HIS A 59 -4.18 4.39 -9.84
CA HIS A 59 -5.01 5.55 -9.54
C HIS A 59 -4.59 6.71 -10.45
N THR A 60 -5.28 6.84 -11.59
CA THR A 60 -5.09 7.97 -12.52
C THR A 60 -5.65 9.28 -11.95
N ASP A 61 -6.61 9.19 -11.03
CA ASP A 61 -7.24 10.32 -10.37
C ASP A 61 -6.47 10.75 -9.11
N LYS A 62 -6.15 12.05 -9.01
CA LYS A 62 -5.40 12.60 -7.87
C LYS A 62 -6.12 12.40 -6.53
N LYS A 63 -7.47 12.40 -6.55
CA LYS A 63 -8.29 12.17 -5.35
C LYS A 63 -8.13 10.74 -4.84
N ASP A 64 -8.26 9.76 -5.72
CA ASP A 64 -8.13 8.34 -5.38
C ASP A 64 -6.69 8.00 -4.98
N LEU A 65 -5.69 8.57 -5.65
CA LEU A 65 -4.29 8.43 -5.25
C LEU A 65 -4.06 8.99 -3.84
N SER A 66 -4.60 10.18 -3.53
CA SER A 66 -4.45 10.77 -2.20
C SER A 66 -5.11 9.93 -1.10
N ALA A 67 -6.29 9.37 -1.37
CA ALA A 67 -6.99 8.47 -0.45
C ALA A 67 -6.21 7.15 -0.27
N SER A 68 -5.65 6.61 -1.36
CA SER A 68 -4.84 5.40 -1.32
C SER A 68 -3.54 5.61 -0.52
N MET A 69 -2.86 6.73 -0.74
CA MET A 69 -1.68 7.10 0.03
C MET A 69 -2.01 7.34 1.51
N ALA A 70 -3.12 8.01 1.82
CA ALA A 70 -3.52 8.35 3.18
C ALA A 70 -3.72 7.12 4.05
N HIS A 71 -4.49 6.12 3.58
CA HIS A 71 -4.70 4.90 4.36
C HIS A 71 -3.44 4.03 4.38
N ASN A 72 -2.58 4.05 3.34
CA ASN A 72 -1.28 3.37 3.35
C ASN A 72 -0.22 4.02 4.24
N LEU A 73 -0.46 5.22 4.75
CA LEU A 73 0.40 5.90 5.73
C LEU A 73 0.02 5.57 7.18
N GLU A 74 -1.02 4.77 7.39
CA GLU A 74 -1.37 4.26 8.72
C GLU A 74 -0.32 3.29 9.24
N PHE A 75 -0.41 2.98 10.54
CA PHE A 75 0.50 2.07 11.22
C PHE A 75 0.73 0.79 10.40
N PHE A 76 2.01 0.49 10.13
CA PHE A 76 2.43 -0.70 9.41
C PHE A 76 3.72 -1.25 10.00
N ASN A 77 3.71 -2.54 10.37
CA ASN A 77 4.89 -3.25 10.80
C ASN A 77 4.86 -4.70 10.32
N THR A 78 5.90 -5.14 9.62
CA THR A 78 6.04 -6.52 9.15
C THR A 78 7.50 -6.91 9.02
N HIS A 79 7.76 -8.22 8.90
CA HIS A 79 9.10 -8.71 8.62
C HIS A 79 9.53 -8.29 7.20
N PRO A 80 10.72 -7.66 7.03
CA PRO A 80 11.17 -7.13 5.73
C PRO A 80 11.20 -8.13 4.57
N PHE A 81 11.36 -9.43 4.85
CA PHE A 81 11.31 -10.46 3.79
C PHE A 81 9.90 -10.70 3.24
N LEU A 82 8.86 -10.53 4.05
CA LEU A 82 7.48 -10.85 3.69
C LEU A 82 6.71 -9.63 3.19
N VAL A 83 7.27 -8.42 3.34
CA VAL A 83 6.66 -7.17 2.86
C VAL A 83 6.31 -7.20 1.38
N ASN A 84 7.14 -7.85 0.55
CA ASN A 84 6.91 -7.95 -0.89
C ASN A 84 5.64 -8.72 -1.23
N PHE A 85 5.33 -9.74 -0.44
CA PHE A 85 4.11 -10.53 -0.59
C PHE A 85 2.88 -9.71 -0.20
N VAL A 86 2.95 -8.98 0.92
CA VAL A 86 1.86 -8.09 1.37
C VAL A 86 1.61 -6.99 0.35
N MET A 87 2.65 -6.40 -0.23
CA MET A 87 2.50 -5.41 -1.32
C MET A 87 1.74 -6.00 -2.51
N GLY A 88 2.01 -7.25 -2.90
CA GLY A 88 1.31 -7.91 -3.99
C GLY A 88 -0.19 -8.08 -3.73
N ILE A 89 -0.56 -8.49 -2.51
CA ILE A 89 -1.97 -8.65 -2.11
C ILE A 89 -2.67 -7.29 -2.13
N VAL A 90 -2.09 -6.28 -1.48
CA VAL A 90 -2.69 -4.94 -1.40
C VAL A 90 -2.86 -4.35 -2.80
N LEU A 91 -1.84 -4.45 -3.67
CA LEU A 91 -1.94 -3.98 -5.05
C LEU A 91 -3.04 -4.69 -5.85
N SER A 92 -3.21 -6.00 -5.67
CA SER A 92 -4.28 -6.75 -6.35
C SER A 92 -5.66 -6.24 -5.92
N LEU A 93 -5.86 -5.96 -4.64
CA LEU A 93 -7.12 -5.41 -4.13
C LEU A 93 -7.36 -3.96 -4.62
N GLU A 94 -6.30 -3.15 -4.65
CA GLU A 94 -6.29 -1.79 -5.20
C GLU A 94 -6.62 -1.77 -6.70
N GLN A 95 -6.07 -2.71 -7.47
CA GLN A 95 -6.38 -2.87 -8.90
C GLN A 95 -7.85 -3.20 -9.15
N ASN A 96 -8.43 -4.05 -8.30
CA ASN A 96 -9.85 -4.41 -8.37
C ASN A 96 -10.79 -3.35 -7.78
N LYS A 97 -10.26 -2.21 -7.31
CA LYS A 97 -11.03 -1.13 -6.68
C LYS A 97 -11.92 -1.64 -5.54
N THR A 98 -11.40 -2.60 -4.79
CA THR A 98 -12.08 -3.15 -3.61
C THR A 98 -12.30 -2.03 -2.59
N ASP A 99 -13.35 -2.15 -1.78
CA ASP A 99 -13.63 -1.25 -0.68
C ASP A 99 -12.39 -1.00 0.22
N ILE A 100 -12.17 0.25 0.58
CA ILE A 100 -10.93 0.69 1.25
C ILE A 100 -10.82 0.06 2.64
N GLN A 101 -11.96 -0.16 3.34
CA GLN A 101 -11.93 -0.82 4.64
C GLN A 101 -11.46 -2.27 4.52
N THR A 102 -11.84 -2.96 3.44
CA THR A 102 -11.38 -4.32 3.15
C THR A 102 -9.87 -4.34 2.89
N ILE A 103 -9.34 -3.40 2.09
CA ILE A 103 -7.90 -3.28 1.83
C ILE A 103 -7.13 -3.05 3.13
N ARG A 104 -7.62 -2.14 3.99
CA ARG A 104 -7.03 -1.86 5.30
C ARG A 104 -7.07 -3.09 6.21
N ALA A 105 -8.20 -3.79 6.26
CA ALA A 105 -8.37 -4.99 7.07
C ALA A 105 -7.39 -6.10 6.65
N VAL A 106 -7.26 -6.36 5.35
CA VAL A 106 -6.31 -7.35 4.81
C VAL A 106 -4.87 -6.96 5.15
N ARG A 107 -4.52 -5.67 5.02
CA ARG A 107 -3.19 -5.17 5.36
C ARG A 107 -2.88 -5.38 6.85
N VAL A 108 -3.80 -5.03 7.75
CA VAL A 108 -3.64 -5.23 9.20
C VAL A 108 -3.56 -6.71 9.54
N ALA A 109 -4.42 -7.55 8.94
CA ALA A 109 -4.38 -8.99 9.14
C ALA A 109 -3.05 -9.60 8.68
N ALA A 110 -2.43 -9.08 7.62
CA ALA A 110 -1.12 -9.52 7.16
C ALA A 110 0.03 -9.12 8.10
N MET A 111 -0.10 -8.03 8.88
CA MET A 111 0.93 -7.61 9.84
C MET A 111 1.09 -8.59 11.00
N GLY A 112 0.01 -9.26 11.43
CA GLY A 112 0.03 -10.17 12.58
C GLY A 112 0.96 -11.38 12.40
N PRO A 113 0.63 -12.32 11.51
CA PRO A 113 1.40 -13.56 11.33
C PRO A 113 2.76 -13.33 10.66
N LEU A 114 2.96 -12.20 9.99
CA LEU A 114 4.21 -11.87 9.29
C LEU A 114 5.07 -10.86 10.07
N GLY A 115 4.63 -10.41 11.25
CA GLY A 115 5.34 -9.44 12.09
C GLY A 115 5.91 -10.02 13.40
N GLY A 116 5.54 -11.26 13.73
CA GLY A 116 6.10 -12.03 14.85
C GLY A 116 7.44 -12.68 14.54
#